data_AF-A0A0S7Y5U9-F1
#
_entry.id   AF-A0A0S7Y5U9-F1
#
_cell.length_a   1.000
_cell.length_b   1.000
_cell.length_c   1.000
_cell.angle_alpha   90.00
_cell.angle_beta   90.00
_cell.angle_gamma   90.00
#
_symmetry.space_group_name_H-M   'P 1'
#
loop_
_entity.id
_entity.type
_entity.pdbx_description
1 polymer ?
#
loop_
_entity_poly.entity_id
_entity_poly.type
_entity_poly.pdbx_seq_one_letter_code
_entity_poly.pdbx_strand_id
1 'polypeptide(L)'
;MKNLLLWILFYTLVLAFSQILLKLGVSQVGGFIIKDSKDLFFLTLQIIKNPLIILGIILMASSFFLWIYILSWFKLGLVFPLTALVYVFVALMSYFLLGEKLSALNYFGIILIATGIFFLLYK
;
A
#
# COMPACT_ATOMS: atom_id res chain seq x y z
N MET A 1 -3.32 -8.26 -22.63
CA MET A 1 -3.89 -8.32 -21.26
C MET A 1 -2.96 -8.98 -20.25
N LYS A 2 -2.31 -10.13 -20.55
CA LYS A 2 -1.38 -10.80 -19.60
C LYS A 2 -0.30 -9.86 -19.02
N ASN A 3 0.35 -9.05 -19.86
CA ASN A 3 1.37 -8.11 -19.39
C ASN A 3 0.81 -7.03 -18.45
N LEU A 4 -0.41 -6.55 -18.70
CA LEU A 4 -1.05 -5.56 -17.83
C LEU A 4 -1.31 -6.12 -16.43
N LEU A 5 -1.90 -7.32 -16.35
CA LEU A 5 -2.23 -7.93 -15.06
C LEU A 5 -0.95 -8.16 -14.24
N LEU A 6 0.11 -8.63 -14.88
CA LEU A 6 1.43 -8.79 -14.24
C LEU A 6 1.97 -7.46 -13.70
N TRP A 7 1.91 -6.39 -14.49
CA TRP A 7 2.36 -5.06 -14.05
C TRP A 7 1.52 -4.53 -12.88
N ILE A 8 0.20 -4.68 -12.92
CA ILE A 8 -0.68 -4.25 -11.82
C ILE A 8 -0.45 -5.08 -10.56
N LEU A 9 -0.31 -6.41 -10.69
CA LEU A 9 0.01 -7.28 -9.56
C LEU A 9 1.33 -6.87 -8.93
N PHE A 10 2.37 -6.66 -9.74
CA PHE A 10 3.66 -6.24 -9.24
C PHE A 10 3.59 -4.86 -8.55
N TYR A 11 2.96 -3.87 -9.21
CA TYR A 11 2.75 -2.53 -8.65
C TYR A 11 2.00 -2.57 -7.31
N THR A 12 0.87 -3.28 -7.25
CA THR A 12 0.03 -3.34 -6.05
C THR A 12 0.69 -4.12 -4.92
N LEU A 13 1.50 -5.14 -5.21
CA LEU A 13 2.32 -5.82 -4.21
C LEU A 13 3.40 -4.90 -3.64
N VAL A 14 4.17 -4.22 -4.49
CA VAL A 14 5.22 -3.29 -4.05
C VAL A 14 4.60 -2.18 -3.19
N LEU A 15 3.47 -1.62 -3.61
CA LEU A 15 2.73 -0.62 -2.86
C LEU A 15 2.20 -1.17 -1.53
N ALA A 16 1.64 -2.39 -1.51
CA ALA A 16 1.17 -3.00 -0.27
C ALA A 16 2.30 -3.22 0.74
N PHE A 17 3.44 -3.75 0.30
CA PHE A 17 4.64 -3.88 1.14
C PHE A 17 5.11 -2.53 1.67
N SER A 18 5.07 -1.47 0.85
CA SER A 18 5.43 -0.13 1.30
C SER A 18 4.56 0.31 2.47
N GLN A 19 3.23 0.11 2.40
CA GLN A 19 2.31 0.48 3.48
C GLN A 19 2.59 -0.30 4.76
N ILE A 20 2.88 -1.59 4.67
CA ILE A 20 3.18 -2.43 5.85
C ILE A 20 4.47 -1.99 6.53
N LEU A 21 5.53 -1.73 5.77
CA LEU A 21 6.80 -1.24 6.33
C LEU A 21 6.65 0.13 6.99
N LEU A 22 5.91 1.04 6.35
CA LEU A 22 5.60 2.34 6.94
C LEU A 22 4.83 2.16 8.25
N LYS A 23 3.80 1.30 8.27
CA LYS A 23 3.02 1.03 9.48
C LYS A 23 3.89 0.47 10.61
N LEU A 24 4.71 -0.54 10.32
CA LEU A 24 5.66 -1.10 11.29
C LEU A 24 6.63 -0.04 11.83
N GLY A 25 7.21 0.76 10.94
CA GLY A 25 8.15 1.82 11.30
C GLY A 25 7.50 2.92 12.17
N VAL A 26 6.31 3.39 11.81
CA VAL A 26 5.55 4.36 12.60
C VAL A 26 5.15 3.80 13.97
N SER A 27 4.76 2.52 14.03
CA SER A 27 4.45 1.83 15.28
C SER A 27 5.68 1.72 16.20
N GLN A 28 6.90 1.57 15.66
CA GLN A 28 8.14 1.58 16.44
C GLN A 28 8.47 2.97 17.00
N VAL A 29 8.14 4.03 16.26
CA VAL A 29 8.34 5.42 16.69
C VAL A 29 7.32 5.83 17.79
N GLY A 30 6.26 5.04 18.00
CA GLY A 30 5.27 5.28 19.06
C GLY A 30 4.17 6.26 18.69
N GLY A 31 3.98 6.53 17.40
CA GLY A 31 3.03 7.52 16.90
C GLY A 31 3.53 8.96 17.02
N PHE A 32 2.70 9.90 16.54
CA PHE A 32 3.10 11.30 16.38
C PHE A 32 2.22 12.20 17.24
N ILE A 33 2.82 12.85 18.25
CA ILE A 33 2.18 13.91 19.02
C ILE A 33 3.12 15.12 18.93
N ILE A 34 2.73 16.11 18.14
CA ILE A 34 3.52 17.34 17.94
C ILE A 34 2.85 18.43 18.76
N LYS A 35 3.51 18.90 19.83
CA LYS A 35 3.03 20.03 20.63
C LYS A 35 3.78 21.30 20.25
N ASP A 36 5.09 21.19 20.09
CA ASP A 36 5.97 22.31 19.75
C ASP A 36 6.93 22.00 18.58
N SER A 37 7.65 23.02 18.10
CA SER A 37 8.64 22.89 17.02
C SER A 37 9.83 21.97 17.37
N LYS A 38 10.14 21.81 18.66
CA LYS A 38 11.15 20.85 19.13
C LYS A 38 10.70 19.41 18.93
N ASP A 39 9.45 19.10 19.22
CA ASP A 39 8.88 17.76 19.02
C ASP A 39 8.92 17.38 17.54
N LEU A 40 8.62 18.35 16.65
CA LEU A 40 8.69 18.16 15.21
C LEU A 40 10.12 17.81 14.75
N PHE A 41 11.14 18.49 15.28
CA PHE A 41 12.54 18.22 14.95
C PHE A 41 12.98 16.82 15.42
N PHE A 42 12.70 16.46 16.68
CA PHE A 42 13.02 15.13 17.21
C PHE A 42 12.28 14.03 16.46
N LEU A 43 11.01 14.26 16.13
CA LEU A 43 10.22 13.30 15.38
C LEU A 43 10.79 13.06 13.99
N THR A 44 11.17 14.14 13.30
CA THR A 44 11.80 14.07 11.98
C THR A 44 13.08 13.25 12.02
N LEU A 45 13.91 13.45 13.05
CA LEU A 45 15.12 12.64 13.27
C LEU A 45 14.81 11.16 13.51
N GLN A 46 13.76 10.84 14.28
CA GLN A 46 13.36 9.45 14.52
C GLN A 46 12.85 8.78 13.23
N ILE A 47 12.06 9.50 12.43
CA ILE A 47 11.57 9.04 11.13
C ILE A 47 12.72 8.73 10.18
N ILE A 48 13.67 9.67 10.04
CA ILE A 48 14.81 9.53 9.13
C ILE A 48 15.78 8.42 9.59
N LYS A 49 15.84 8.13 10.90
CA LYS A 49 16.69 7.05 11.42
C LYS A 49 16.02 5.67 11.40
N ASN A 50 14.71 5.59 11.18
CA ASN A 50 14.00 4.31 11.18
C ASN A 50 14.15 3.61 9.81
N PRO A 51 14.85 2.46 9.74
CA PRO A 51 15.11 1.80 8.46
C PRO A 51 13.84 1.26 7.79
N LEU A 52 12.80 0.90 8.55
CA LEU A 52 11.53 0.43 7.99
C LEU A 52 10.76 1.57 7.32
N ILE A 53 10.79 2.77 7.94
CA ILE A 53 10.19 3.95 7.30
C ILE A 53 10.93 4.29 6.02
N ILE A 54 12.26 4.33 6.05
CA ILE A 54 13.07 4.61 4.85
C ILE A 54 12.77 3.59 3.74
N LEU A 55 12.80 2.29 4.06
CA LEU A 55 12.52 1.24 3.09
C LEU A 55 11.08 1.33 2.55
N GLY A 56 10.11 1.63 3.41
CA GLY A 56 8.73 1.90 3.02
C GLY A 56 8.61 3.09 2.07
N ILE A 57 9.32 4.20 2.34
CA ILE A 57 9.37 5.37 1.44
C ILE A 57 9.99 5.00 0.08
N ILE A 58 11.10 4.26 0.08
CA ILE A 58 11.77 3.82 -1.16
C ILE A 58 10.82 2.96 -1.99
N LEU A 59 10.17 1.95 -1.39
CA LEU A 59 9.20 1.11 -2.10
C LEU A 59 8.00 1.90 -2.59
N MET A 60 7.51 2.87 -1.80
CA MET A 60 6.42 3.74 -2.22
C MET A 60 6.81 4.59 -3.42
N ALA A 61 8.01 5.18 -3.40
CA ALA A 61 8.56 5.91 -4.54
C ALA A 61 8.73 5.00 -5.78
N SER A 62 9.28 3.78 -5.61
CA SER A 62 9.37 2.80 -6.69
C SER A 62 8.00 2.44 -7.27
N SER A 63 6.99 2.26 -6.41
CA SER A 63 5.60 2.00 -6.85
C SER A 63 5.03 3.16 -7.66
N PHE A 64 5.38 4.41 -7.31
CA PHE A 64 4.97 5.59 -8.06
C PHE A 64 5.59 5.63 -9.46
N PHE A 65 6.87 5.30 -9.61
CA PHE A 65 7.49 5.17 -10.93
C PHE A 65 6.88 4.03 -11.75
N LEU A 66 6.58 2.89 -11.13
CA LEU A 66 5.83 1.80 -11.78
C LEU A 66 4.44 2.26 -12.24
N TRP A 67 3.76 3.08 -11.44
CA TRP A 67 2.46 3.63 -11.80
C TRP A 67 2.53 4.55 -13.01
N ILE A 68 3.51 5.47 -13.04
CA ILE A 68 3.76 6.33 -14.22
C ILE A 68 4.02 5.46 -15.46
N TYR A 69 4.84 4.43 -15.32
CA TYR A 69 5.11 3.50 -16.41
C TYR A 69 3.83 2.80 -16.88
N ILE A 70 3.00 2.27 -15.99
CA ILE A 70 1.73 1.63 -16.38
C ILE A 70 0.81 2.62 -17.11
N LEU A 71 0.72 3.87 -16.63
CA LEU A 71 -0.09 4.91 -17.24
C LEU A 71 0.39 5.34 -18.62
N SER A 72 1.67 5.18 -18.95
CA SER A 72 2.16 5.52 -20.29
C SER A 72 1.71 4.52 -21.37
N TRP A 73 1.32 3.30 -20.99
CA TRP A 73 0.92 2.24 -21.92
C TRP A 73 -0.59 1.95 -21.93
N PHE A 74 -1.31 2.32 -20.88
CA PHE A 74 -2.69 1.90 -20.68
C PHE A 74 -3.62 3.05 -20.28
N LYS A 75 -4.90 2.95 -20.68
CA LYS A 75 -5.92 3.94 -20.33
C LYS A 75 -6.21 3.91 -18.83
N LEU A 76 -6.17 5.08 -18.18
CA LEU A 76 -6.43 5.25 -16.75
C LEU A 76 -7.72 4.55 -16.29
N GLY A 77 -8.83 4.73 -16.99
CA GLY A 77 -10.12 4.14 -16.62
C GLY A 77 -10.15 2.61 -16.66
N LEU A 78 -9.19 1.97 -17.33
CA LEU A 78 -9.03 0.51 -17.33
C LEU A 78 -8.12 0.05 -16.20
N VAL A 79 -7.03 0.75 -15.94
CA VAL A 79 -6.00 0.31 -14.98
C VAL A 79 -6.26 0.76 -13.55
N PHE A 80 -6.83 1.95 -13.36
CA PHE A 80 -7.09 2.50 -12.04
C PHE A 80 -8.01 1.62 -11.20
N PRO A 81 -9.13 1.06 -11.73
CA PRO A 81 -9.95 0.13 -10.96
C PRO A 81 -9.20 -1.12 -10.49
N LEU A 82 -8.24 -1.61 -11.27
CA LEU A 82 -7.44 -2.79 -10.91
C LEU A 82 -6.47 -2.51 -9.75
N THR A 83 -6.13 -1.24 -9.50
CA THR A 83 -5.31 -0.86 -8.34
C THR A 83 -5.98 -1.15 -7.01
N ALA A 84 -7.32 -1.30 -6.97
CA ALA A 84 -8.07 -1.68 -5.78
C ALA A 84 -7.59 -3.02 -5.19
N LEU A 85 -6.86 -3.84 -5.95
CA LEU A 85 -6.21 -5.04 -5.45
C LEU A 85 -5.23 -4.77 -4.29
N VAL A 86 -4.67 -3.55 -4.22
CA VAL A 86 -3.83 -3.13 -3.10
C VAL A 86 -4.56 -3.24 -1.76
N TYR A 87 -5.87 -2.96 -1.72
CA TYR A 87 -6.66 -3.06 -0.50
C TYR A 87 -6.75 -4.50 0.00
N VAL A 88 -6.86 -5.47 -0.92
CA VAL A 88 -6.85 -6.90 -0.60
C VAL A 88 -5.49 -7.29 -0.03
N PHE A 89 -4.40 -6.92 -0.69
CA PHE A 89 -3.04 -7.24 -0.23
C PHE A 89 -2.70 -6.59 1.11
N VAL A 90 -3.00 -5.31 1.28
CA VAL A 90 -2.80 -4.61 2.55
C VAL A 90 -3.58 -5.27 3.67
N ALA A 91 -4.86 -5.62 3.45
CA ALA A 91 -5.65 -6.29 4.48
C ALA A 91 -5.10 -7.67 4.85
N LEU A 92 -4.72 -8.48 3.86
CA LEU A 92 -4.09 -9.79 4.11
C LEU A 92 -2.77 -9.62 4.86
N MET A 93 -1.91 -8.72 4.41
CA MET A 93 -0.62 -8.45 5.05
C MET A 93 -0.79 -7.86 6.46
N SER A 94 -1.77 -6.98 6.69
CA SER A 94 -2.12 -6.49 8.02
C SER A 94 -2.49 -7.64 8.96
N TYR A 95 -3.30 -8.58 8.49
CA TYR A 95 -3.67 -9.75 9.28
C TYR A 95 -2.46 -10.64 9.59
N PHE A 96 -1.65 -10.99 8.58
CA PHE A 96 -0.55 -11.94 8.74
C PHE A 96 0.72 -11.35 9.37
N LEU A 97 1.08 -10.10 9.04
CA LEU A 97 2.34 -9.48 9.43
C LEU A 97 2.20 -8.53 10.63
N LEU A 98 1.03 -7.87 10.78
CA LEU A 98 0.77 -6.97 11.91
C LEU A 98 -0.06 -7.64 13.01
N GLY A 99 -0.67 -8.79 12.74
CA GLY A 99 -1.57 -9.46 13.68
C GLY A 99 -2.89 -8.70 13.90
N GLU A 100 -3.25 -7.79 12.99
CA GLU A 100 -4.47 -6.99 13.10
C GLU A 100 -5.70 -7.88 12.89
N LYS A 101 -6.65 -7.83 13.82
CA LYS A 101 -7.93 -8.54 13.69
C LYS A 101 -8.88 -7.73 12.81
N LEU A 102 -9.22 -8.27 11.65
CA LEU A 102 -10.22 -7.70 10.76
C LEU A 102 -11.63 -8.10 11.23
N SER A 103 -12.58 -7.17 11.20
CA SER A 103 -13.97 -7.48 11.52
C SER A 103 -14.64 -8.27 10.38
N ALA A 104 -15.78 -8.91 10.67
CA ALA A 104 -16.58 -9.60 9.64
C ALA A 104 -16.95 -8.67 8.47
N LEU A 105 -17.22 -7.38 8.75
CA LEU A 105 -17.51 -6.38 7.72
C LEU A 105 -16.28 -6.06 6.85
N ASN A 106 -15.07 -6.06 7.42
CA ASN A 106 -13.84 -5.88 6.64
C ASN A 106 -13.66 -7.04 5.66
N TYR A 107 -13.84 -8.28 6.10
CA TYR A 107 -13.77 -9.45 5.22
C TYR A 107 -14.81 -9.39 4.10
N PHE A 108 -16.06 -9.02 4.42
CA PHE A 108 -17.10 -8.84 3.41
C PHE A 108 -16.73 -7.79 2.37
N GLY A 109 -16.21 -6.63 2.80
CA GLY A 109 -15.74 -5.58 1.89
C GLY A 109 -14.60 -6.04 0.98
N ILE A 110 -13.63 -6.80 1.53
CA ILE A 110 -12.51 -7.37 0.74
C ILE A 110 -13.02 -8.33 -0.33
N ILE A 111 -13.98 -9.20 0.02
CA ILE A 111 -14.62 -10.11 -0.94
C ILE A 111 -15.32 -9.30 -2.04
N LEU A 112 -16.07 -8.26 -1.67
CA LEU A 112 -16.76 -7.40 -2.64
C LEU A 112 -15.80 -6.71 -3.62
N ILE A 113 -14.67 -6.19 -3.11
CA ILE A 113 -13.60 -5.60 -3.94
C ILE A 113 -13.02 -6.66 -4.89
N ALA A 114 -12.69 -7.84 -4.38
CA ALA A 114 -12.15 -8.93 -5.20
C ALA A 114 -13.12 -9.36 -6.30
N THR A 115 -14.41 -9.45 -6.00
CA THR A 115 -15.46 -9.74 -7.00
C THR A 115 -15.58 -8.62 -8.05
N GLY A 116 -15.51 -7.35 -7.64
CA GLY A 116 -15.50 -6.21 -8.56
C GLY A 116 -14.32 -6.28 -9.54
N ILE A 117 -13.12 -6.59 -9.04
CA ILE A 117 -11.91 -6.79 -9.87
C ILE A 117 -12.10 -7.98 -10.83
N PHE A 118 -12.69 -9.08 -10.36
CA PHE A 118 -12.98 -10.23 -11.21
C PHE A 118 -13.87 -9.85 -12.40
N PHE A 119 -14.97 -9.12 -12.19
CA PHE A 119 -15.83 -8.68 -13.29
C PHE A 119 -15.15 -7.73 -14.28
N LEU A 120 -14.21 -6.90 -13.82
CA LEU A 120 -13.43 -6.03 -14.70
C LEU A 120 -12.46 -6.81 -15.60
N LEU A 121 -11.96 -7.95 -15.12
CA LEU A 121 -11.04 -8.82 -15.85
C LEU A 121 -11.75 -9.85 -16.73
N TYR A 122 -12.98 -10.24 -16.38
CA TYR A 122 -13.81 -11.23 -17.09
C TYR A 122 -14.41 -10.71 -18.42
N LYS A 123 -13.71 -9.81 -19.12
CA LYS A 123 -14.10 -9.42 -20.48
C LYS A 123 -13.72 -10.47 -21.50
#